data_AF-A0A3P3XNZ6-F1
#
_entry.id   AF-A0A3P3XNZ6-F1
#
_cell.length_a   1.000
_cell.length_b   1.000
_cell.length_c   1.000
_cell.angle_alpha   90.00
_cell.angle_beta   90.00
_cell.angle_gamma   90.00
#
_symmetry.space_group_name_H-M   'P 1'
#
loop_
_entity.id
_entity.type
_entity.pdbx_description
1 polymer ?
#
loop_
_entity_poly.entity_id
_entity_poly.type
_entity_poly.pdbx_seq_one_letter_code
_entity_poly.pdbx_strand_id
1 'polypeptide(L)'
;MKALGRSAGVARKFSFLVVFAVLCGAMLSAQPYVDAYSSATEQAMKSMLTGDAFKAAAKAIEAGSADLANLATSKAPGYTAPKSYLANVMSVNPDGSVGISTISQWQYIASDFGADHAILQLTWGQNAVNLAEVGHRGSLFIPGVSVNGKSYRFLIHLKVVNVEEMKYTDEAFNAGLFNAYYSGAAGKKTQYTITCEVLAIEDVGNSVKLGMQMP
;
A
#
# COMPACT_ATOMS: atom_id res chain seq x y z
N MET A 1 24.21 -37.48 78.57
CA MET A 1 23.16 -36.46 78.35
C MET A 1 23.57 -35.58 77.17
N LYS A 2 22.62 -35.28 76.27
CA LYS A 2 22.43 -34.17 75.29
C LYS A 2 23.55 -33.10 75.15
N ALA A 3 23.80 -32.38 74.05
CA ALA A 3 23.40 -32.36 72.62
C ALA A 3 24.07 -31.10 71.96
N LEU A 4 24.07 -31.01 70.62
CA LEU A 4 24.20 -29.81 69.74
C LEU A 4 25.59 -29.15 69.61
N GLY A 5 26.05 -28.65 68.46
CA GLY A 5 25.46 -28.52 67.11
C GLY A 5 26.49 -27.88 66.16
N ARG A 6 26.40 -28.23 64.87
CA ARG A 6 27.17 -27.66 63.74
C ARG A 6 26.59 -26.30 63.33
N SER A 7 27.42 -25.33 62.97
CA SER A 7 27.23 -24.55 61.75
C SER A 7 28.56 -23.96 61.26
N ALA A 8 28.91 -24.25 60.00
CA ALA A 8 29.98 -23.58 59.27
C ALA A 8 29.31 -22.79 58.15
N GLY A 9 29.58 -21.48 58.11
CA GLY A 9 28.96 -20.52 57.22
C GLY A 9 29.26 -20.79 55.74
N VAL A 10 28.20 -21.00 54.97
CA VAL A 10 28.19 -21.02 53.51
C VAL A 10 27.97 -19.58 53.03
N ALA A 11 29.04 -18.86 52.70
CA ALA A 11 28.92 -17.52 52.13
C ALA A 11 30.03 -17.25 51.10
N ARG A 12 30.08 -18.02 50.01
CA ARG A 12 30.90 -17.64 48.83
C ARG A 12 30.55 -18.34 47.51
N LYS A 13 29.31 -18.80 47.34
CA LYS A 13 28.83 -19.42 46.08
C LYS A 13 27.61 -18.76 45.43
N PHE A 14 27.09 -17.68 46.03
CA PHE A 14 25.88 -17.01 45.52
C PHE A 14 26.15 -15.82 44.58
N SER A 15 27.38 -15.33 44.46
CA SER A 15 27.67 -14.14 43.65
C SER A 15 27.87 -14.41 42.16
N PHE A 16 28.12 -15.66 41.76
CA PHE A 16 28.31 -16.02 40.34
C PHE A 16 27.01 -16.40 39.62
N LEU A 17 26.00 -16.88 40.35
CA LEU A 17 24.72 -17.29 39.75
C LEU A 17 23.82 -16.10 39.41
N VAL A 18 23.93 -14.99 40.15
CA VAL A 18 23.13 -13.79 39.92
C VAL A 18 23.61 -13.02 38.68
N VAL A 19 24.91 -13.01 38.38
CA VAL A 19 25.44 -12.32 37.19
C VAL A 19 25.13 -13.08 35.89
N PHE A 20 25.09 -14.41 35.92
CA PHE A 20 24.73 -15.21 34.75
C PHE A 20 23.22 -15.12 34.43
N ALA A 21 22.36 -15.04 35.45
CA ALA A 21 20.92 -14.86 35.27
C ALA A 21 20.55 -13.48 34.66
N VAL A 22 21.30 -12.43 35.00
CA VAL A 22 21.08 -11.08 34.45
C VAL A 22 21.53 -10.97 32.99
N LEU A 23 22.59 -11.70 32.58
CA LEU A 23 23.00 -11.76 31.17
C LEU A 23 22.08 -12.63 30.30
N CYS A 24 21.47 -13.68 30.85
CA CYS A 24 20.46 -14.46 30.13
C CYS A 24 19.10 -13.75 30.03
N GLY A 25 18.77 -12.84 30.95
CA GLY A 25 17.53 -12.04 30.90
C GLY A 25 17.55 -10.92 29.84
N ALA A 26 18.73 -10.43 29.46
CA ALA A 26 18.87 -9.35 28.47
C ALA A 26 18.85 -9.82 27.01
N MET A 27 18.92 -11.13 26.75
CA MET A 27 18.78 -11.69 25.40
C MET A 27 17.36 -12.18 25.08
N LEU A 28 16.40 -11.99 25.98
CA LEU A 28 15.02 -12.46 25.81
C LEU A 28 13.99 -11.36 25.47
N SER A 29 14.43 -10.16 25.06
CA SER A 29 13.51 -9.08 24.63
C SER A 29 13.77 -8.52 23.23
N ALA A 30 14.71 -9.06 22.46
CA ALA A 30 14.77 -8.80 21.03
C ALA A 30 13.85 -9.77 20.28
N GLN A 31 12.54 -9.70 20.57
CA GLN A 31 11.56 -10.26 19.65
C GLN A 31 11.75 -9.52 18.31
N PRO A 32 11.91 -10.23 17.17
CA PRO A 32 11.87 -9.56 15.88
C PRO A 32 10.54 -8.80 15.82
N TYR A 33 10.57 -7.56 15.36
CA TYR A 33 9.36 -6.81 15.07
C TYR A 33 8.50 -7.64 14.11
N VAL A 34 7.45 -8.28 14.65
CA VAL A 34 6.46 -8.99 13.84
C VAL A 34 5.46 -7.93 13.43
N ASP A 35 5.65 -7.40 12.22
CA ASP A 35 4.61 -6.64 11.57
C ASP A 35 3.38 -7.56 11.48
N ALA A 36 2.27 -7.17 12.10
CA ALA A 36 1.06 -7.97 12.15
C ALA A 36 0.36 -7.96 10.77
N TYR A 37 1.03 -8.53 9.77
CA TYR A 37 0.48 -8.93 8.47
C TYR A 37 0.41 -10.46 8.41
N SER A 38 -0.44 -11.09 9.23
CA SER A 38 -0.83 -12.46 8.95
C SER A 38 -2.21 -12.81 9.52
N SER A 39 -3.29 -12.35 8.89
CA SER A 39 -4.41 -13.27 8.72
C SER A 39 -3.95 -14.32 7.72
N ALA A 40 -3.62 -15.53 8.21
CA ALA A 40 -3.07 -16.69 7.50
C ALA A 40 -3.37 -16.71 5.99
N THR A 41 -2.61 -15.94 5.24
CA THR A 41 -2.57 -16.02 3.80
C THR A 41 -1.47 -17.03 3.57
N GLU A 42 -1.79 -18.21 3.02
CA GLU A 42 -0.73 -19.12 2.62
C GLU A 42 0.26 -18.30 1.78
N GLN A 43 1.54 -18.39 2.10
CA GLN A 43 2.61 -17.59 1.48
C GLN A 43 2.64 -17.76 -0.06
N ALA A 44 1.91 -18.74 -0.58
CA ALA A 44 1.70 -19.02 -1.98
C ALA A 44 0.53 -18.24 -2.64
N MET A 45 -0.31 -17.54 -1.87
CA MET A 45 -1.48 -16.78 -2.39
C MET A 45 -1.20 -15.33 -2.75
N LYS A 46 -0.07 -14.78 -2.30
CA LYS A 46 0.42 -13.45 -2.65
C LYS A 46 1.90 -13.53 -2.92
N SER A 47 2.36 -13.00 -4.04
CA SER A 47 3.79 -12.96 -4.35
C SER A 47 4.24 -11.54 -4.66
N MET A 48 5.19 -11.04 -3.85
CA MET A 48 5.90 -9.80 -4.13
C MET A 48 6.68 -9.95 -5.45
N LEU A 49 6.43 -9.08 -6.41
CA LEU A 49 7.14 -9.08 -7.68
C LEU A 49 8.48 -8.40 -7.53
N THR A 50 9.51 -8.98 -8.15
CA THR A 50 10.87 -8.44 -8.19
C THR A 50 11.48 -8.68 -9.58
N GLY A 51 12.60 -8.02 -9.87
CA GLY A 51 13.36 -8.22 -11.11
C GLY A 51 12.51 -8.03 -12.38
N ASP A 52 12.64 -8.95 -13.33
CA ASP A 52 11.94 -8.88 -14.61
C ASP A 52 10.42 -8.98 -14.48
N ALA A 53 9.92 -9.72 -13.48
CA ALA A 53 8.49 -9.84 -13.23
C ALA A 53 7.89 -8.50 -12.76
N PHE A 54 8.63 -7.77 -11.92
CA PHE A 54 8.26 -6.41 -11.51
C PHE A 54 8.25 -5.47 -12.73
N LYS A 55 9.32 -5.46 -13.53
CA LYS A 55 9.42 -4.58 -14.72
C LYS A 55 8.31 -4.85 -15.73
N ALA A 56 7.98 -6.13 -15.97
CA ALA A 56 6.89 -6.51 -16.86
C ALA A 56 5.53 -6.06 -16.33
N ALA A 57 5.30 -6.18 -15.02
CA ALA A 57 4.08 -5.70 -14.37
C ALA A 57 3.99 -4.17 -14.43
N ALA A 58 5.04 -3.44 -14.04
CA ALA A 58 5.11 -1.99 -14.09
C ALA A 58 4.77 -1.44 -15.49
N LYS A 59 5.39 -2.00 -16.54
CA LYS A 59 5.11 -1.63 -17.93
C LYS A 59 3.66 -1.91 -18.34
N ALA A 60 3.10 -3.04 -17.92
CA ALA A 60 1.71 -3.37 -18.24
C ALA A 60 0.71 -2.47 -17.49
N ILE A 61 1.00 -2.14 -16.23
CA ILE A 61 0.22 -1.22 -15.41
C ILE A 61 0.25 0.19 -16.02
N GLU A 62 1.44 0.70 -16.36
CA GLU A 62 1.64 1.99 -17.03
C GLU A 62 0.84 2.10 -18.32
N ALA A 63 0.94 1.10 -19.20
CA ALA A 63 0.23 1.06 -20.48
C ALA A 63 -1.29 1.03 -20.34
N GLY A 64 -1.81 0.59 -19.19
CA GLY A 64 -3.24 0.60 -18.88
C GLY A 64 -3.63 1.62 -17.81
N SER A 65 -2.80 2.62 -17.55
CA SER A 65 -3.13 3.73 -16.68
C SER A 65 -3.78 4.90 -17.46
N ALA A 66 -4.39 5.86 -16.77
CA ALA A 66 -5.03 7.02 -17.38
C ALA A 66 -4.01 8.11 -17.74
N ASP A 67 -4.41 9.02 -18.63
CA ASP A 67 -3.64 10.24 -18.98
C ASP A 67 -3.97 11.45 -18.11
N LEU A 68 -4.87 11.29 -17.13
CA LEU A 68 -5.31 12.31 -16.17
C LEU A 68 -5.86 13.59 -16.83
N ALA A 69 -6.48 13.45 -18.00
CA ALA A 69 -7.07 14.58 -18.71
C ALA A 69 -8.15 15.29 -17.88
N ASN A 70 -8.09 16.63 -17.88
CA ASN A 70 -9.16 17.46 -17.34
C ASN A 70 -10.36 17.53 -18.30
N LEU A 71 -11.49 18.02 -17.81
CA LEU A 71 -12.75 18.08 -18.57
C LEU A 71 -12.64 18.92 -19.85
N ALA A 72 -11.83 19.98 -19.84
CA ALA A 72 -11.59 20.79 -21.03
C ALA A 72 -10.83 19.99 -22.11
N THR A 73 -9.75 19.31 -21.71
CA THR A 73 -8.95 18.45 -22.58
C THR A 73 -9.77 17.30 -23.12
N SER A 74 -10.58 16.65 -22.28
CA SER A 74 -11.38 15.49 -22.68
C SER A 74 -12.51 15.84 -23.65
N LYS A 75 -12.88 17.12 -23.77
CA LYS A 75 -13.89 17.64 -24.71
C LYS A 75 -13.29 18.24 -25.97
N ALA A 76 -11.96 18.34 -26.06
CA ALA A 76 -11.30 18.92 -27.23
C ALA A 76 -11.53 18.04 -28.48
N PRO A 77 -11.72 18.64 -29.67
CA PRO A 77 -11.88 17.88 -30.91
C PRO A 77 -10.70 16.94 -31.16
N GLY A 78 -10.99 15.67 -31.47
CA GLY A 78 -9.97 14.66 -31.74
C GLY A 78 -9.41 13.96 -30.50
N TYR A 79 -9.78 14.37 -29.29
CA TYR A 79 -9.38 13.65 -28.08
C TYR A 79 -10.02 12.26 -28.01
N THR A 80 -9.21 11.26 -27.70
CA THR A 80 -9.66 9.89 -27.40
C THR A 80 -8.98 9.45 -26.12
N ALA A 81 -9.77 9.22 -25.07
CA ALA A 81 -9.24 8.75 -23.80
C ALA A 81 -8.52 7.40 -23.98
N PRO A 82 -7.36 7.19 -23.34
CA PRO A 82 -6.71 5.90 -23.32
C PRO A 82 -7.61 4.87 -22.64
N LYS A 83 -7.46 3.59 -23.00
CA LYS A 83 -8.10 2.51 -22.25
C LYS A 83 -7.36 2.37 -20.92
N SER A 84 -8.00 2.79 -19.82
CA SER A 84 -7.47 2.64 -18.47
C SER A 84 -8.11 1.47 -17.74
N TYR A 85 -7.33 0.72 -16.95
CA TYR A 85 -7.89 -0.23 -16.00
C TYR A 85 -8.67 0.51 -14.91
N LEU A 86 -9.80 -0.06 -14.52
CA LEU A 86 -10.44 0.32 -13.27
C LEU A 86 -9.57 -0.16 -12.11
N ALA A 87 -9.35 0.73 -11.16
CA ALA A 87 -8.59 0.42 -9.96
C ALA A 87 -9.40 0.77 -8.71
N ASN A 88 -8.96 0.28 -7.57
CA ASN A 88 -9.51 0.64 -6.28
C ASN A 88 -8.39 1.21 -5.42
N VAL A 89 -8.54 2.46 -4.98
CA VAL A 89 -7.68 3.02 -3.95
C VAL A 89 -8.16 2.54 -2.59
N MET A 90 -7.20 2.15 -1.76
CA MET A 90 -7.43 1.65 -0.41
C MET A 90 -6.58 2.42 0.58
N SER A 91 -7.16 2.76 1.72
CA SER A 91 -6.44 3.37 2.84
C SER A 91 -7.06 2.95 4.17
N VAL A 92 -6.37 3.25 5.28
CA VAL A 92 -6.86 2.97 6.63
C VAL A 92 -7.51 4.25 7.17
N ASN A 93 -8.76 4.13 7.62
CA ASN A 93 -9.50 5.19 8.25
C ASN A 93 -8.98 5.44 9.69
N PRO A 94 -9.23 6.60 10.29
CA PRO A 94 -8.80 6.90 11.65
C PRO A 94 -9.30 5.91 12.72
N ASP A 95 -10.43 5.23 12.47
CA ASP A 95 -11.00 4.21 13.34
C ASP A 95 -10.39 2.80 13.13
N GLY A 96 -9.41 2.67 12.23
CA GLY A 96 -8.75 1.42 11.87
C GLY A 96 -9.48 0.59 10.81
N SER A 97 -10.66 1.01 10.35
CA SER A 97 -11.36 0.33 9.24
C SER A 97 -10.68 0.61 7.89
N VAL A 98 -10.89 -0.27 6.91
CA VAL A 98 -10.34 -0.09 5.56
C VAL A 98 -11.35 0.65 4.68
N GLY A 99 -10.93 1.81 4.16
CA GLY A 99 -11.66 2.54 3.13
C GLY A 99 -11.29 2.02 1.73
N ILE A 100 -12.28 1.87 0.86
CA ILE A 100 -12.09 1.45 -0.55
C ILE A 100 -12.88 2.39 -1.46
N SER A 101 -12.28 2.85 -2.56
CA SER A 101 -12.96 3.64 -3.57
C SER A 101 -12.52 3.22 -4.97
N THR A 102 -13.48 2.96 -5.84
CA THR A 102 -13.20 2.73 -7.27
C THR A 102 -12.77 4.03 -7.94
N ILE A 103 -11.68 3.98 -8.70
CA ILE A 103 -11.12 5.13 -9.41
C ILE A 103 -10.78 4.77 -10.85
N SER A 104 -11.01 5.73 -11.75
CA SER A 104 -10.63 5.66 -13.17
C SER A 104 -9.55 6.68 -13.55
N GLN A 105 -9.24 7.63 -12.67
CA GLN A 105 -8.25 8.68 -12.91
C GLN A 105 -7.03 8.45 -12.02
N TRP A 106 -6.14 7.60 -12.52
CA TRP A 106 -4.85 7.33 -11.93
C TRP A 106 -3.83 7.03 -13.02
N GLN A 107 -2.58 7.40 -12.80
CA GLN A 107 -1.48 7.16 -13.71
C GLN A 107 -0.39 6.39 -13.00
N TYR A 108 0.30 5.51 -13.72
CA TYR A 108 1.54 4.90 -13.26
C TYR A 108 2.68 5.38 -14.14
N ILE A 109 3.80 5.71 -13.52
CA ILE A 109 5.01 6.20 -14.18
C ILE A 109 6.14 5.26 -13.77
N ALA A 110 6.54 4.39 -14.68
CA ALA A 110 7.69 3.52 -14.47
C ALA A 110 8.98 4.34 -14.60
N SER A 111 9.94 4.10 -13.71
CA SER A 111 11.24 4.76 -13.74
C SER A 111 12.35 3.77 -14.11
N ASP A 112 13.19 4.16 -15.06
CA ASP A 112 14.44 3.44 -15.34
C ASP A 112 15.48 3.66 -14.22
N PHE A 113 15.35 4.77 -13.46
CA PHE A 113 16.28 5.17 -12.41
C PHE A 113 15.53 5.74 -11.20
N GLY A 114 15.51 5.00 -10.10
CA GLY A 114 14.82 5.40 -8.86
C GLY A 114 13.49 4.66 -8.68
N ALA A 115 12.58 5.26 -7.92
CA ALA A 115 11.29 4.65 -7.61
C ALA A 115 10.24 4.96 -8.68
N ASP A 116 9.39 3.98 -8.96
CA ASP A 116 8.18 4.16 -9.76
C ASP A 116 7.18 5.02 -8.99
N HIS A 117 6.30 5.70 -9.72
CA HIS A 117 5.29 6.57 -9.11
C HIS A 117 3.88 6.19 -9.56
N ALA A 118 2.92 6.36 -8.66
CA ALA A 118 1.50 6.33 -8.96
C ALA A 118 0.89 7.69 -8.63
N ILE A 119 0.19 8.29 -9.58
CA ILE A 119 -0.55 9.55 -9.39
C ILE A 119 -2.03 9.22 -9.31
N LEU A 120 -2.69 9.62 -8.23
CA LEU A 120 -4.11 9.38 -7.97
C LEU A 120 -4.85 10.71 -8.03
N GLN A 121 -5.91 10.79 -8.83
CA GLN A 121 -6.84 11.93 -8.79
C GLN A 121 -8.13 11.54 -8.07
N LEU A 122 -8.32 12.11 -6.88
CA LEU A 122 -9.45 11.80 -6.01
C LEU A 122 -10.31 13.05 -5.79
N THR A 123 -11.62 12.89 -5.85
CA THR A 123 -12.53 13.91 -5.29
C THR A 123 -12.56 13.75 -3.78
N TRP A 124 -12.71 14.86 -3.04
CA TRP A 124 -12.83 14.85 -1.59
C TRP A 124 -13.77 13.74 -1.10
N GLY A 125 -13.25 12.93 -0.18
CA GLY A 125 -13.87 11.75 0.38
C GLY A 125 -12.86 11.08 1.32
N GLN A 126 -13.28 10.04 2.04
CA GLN A 126 -12.45 9.50 3.12
C GLN A 126 -11.07 9.03 2.65
N ASN A 127 -10.99 8.29 1.53
CA ASN A 127 -9.71 7.86 0.97
C ASN A 127 -8.82 9.02 0.51
N ALA A 128 -9.40 10.10 0.00
CA ALA A 128 -8.64 11.30 -0.35
C ALA A 128 -8.04 11.94 0.90
N VAL A 129 -8.83 12.12 1.95
CA VAL A 129 -8.39 12.70 3.22
C VAL A 129 -7.32 11.84 3.89
N ASN A 130 -7.50 10.52 3.91
CA ASN A 130 -6.52 9.60 4.49
C ASN A 130 -5.17 9.64 3.76
N LEU A 131 -5.13 10.05 2.49
CA LEU A 131 -3.91 10.10 1.67
C LEU A 131 -3.44 11.54 1.38
N ALA A 132 -4.13 12.56 1.87
CA ALA A 132 -3.83 13.96 1.57
C ALA A 132 -2.65 14.54 2.37
N GLU A 133 -1.74 13.70 2.86
CA GLU A 133 -0.55 14.12 3.59
C GLU A 133 0.68 13.30 3.21
N VAL A 134 1.84 13.97 3.10
CA VAL A 134 3.12 13.33 2.76
C VAL A 134 3.49 12.30 3.83
N GLY A 135 3.95 11.13 3.39
CA GLY A 135 4.32 10.01 4.25
C GLY A 135 3.17 9.06 4.59
N HIS A 136 1.91 9.44 4.33
CA HIS A 136 0.79 8.53 4.47
C HIS A 136 0.88 7.36 3.48
N ARG A 137 0.27 6.23 3.86
CA ARG A 137 0.34 4.98 3.10
C ARG A 137 -1.03 4.52 2.66
N GLY A 138 -1.05 3.86 1.51
CA GLY A 138 -2.25 3.23 0.98
C GLY A 138 -1.89 2.15 -0.03
N SER A 139 -2.90 1.68 -0.74
CA SER A 139 -2.71 0.73 -1.82
C SER A 139 -3.59 1.04 -3.02
N LEU A 140 -3.12 0.64 -4.20
CA LEU A 140 -3.91 0.63 -5.42
C LEU A 140 -4.11 -0.82 -5.86
N PHE A 141 -5.36 -1.27 -5.93
CA PHE A 141 -5.71 -2.61 -6.36
C PHE A 141 -6.28 -2.61 -7.79
N ILE A 142 -5.69 -3.43 -8.67
CA ILE A 142 -6.06 -3.54 -10.08
C ILE A 142 -6.42 -5.01 -10.39
N PRO A 143 -7.72 -5.35 -10.56
CA PRO A 143 -8.20 -6.74 -10.59
C PRO A 143 -8.02 -7.49 -11.92
N GLY A 144 -7.35 -6.93 -12.93
CA GLY A 144 -7.28 -7.56 -14.25
C GLY A 144 -6.27 -6.96 -15.20
N VAL A 145 -4.99 -7.09 -14.87
CA VAL A 145 -3.89 -6.68 -15.75
C VAL A 145 -3.38 -7.89 -16.52
N SER A 146 -3.30 -7.79 -17.85
CA SER A 146 -2.75 -8.88 -18.68
C SER A 146 -1.28 -8.65 -18.94
N VAL A 147 -0.44 -9.59 -18.51
CA VAL A 147 1.01 -9.58 -18.77
C VAL A 147 1.36 -10.88 -19.49
N ASN A 148 1.87 -10.77 -20.72
CA ASN A 148 2.26 -11.91 -21.56
C ASN A 148 1.17 -13.00 -21.68
N GLY A 149 -0.10 -12.60 -21.78
CA GLY A 149 -1.25 -13.51 -21.92
C GLY A 149 -1.73 -14.15 -20.62
N LYS A 150 -1.09 -13.89 -19.47
CA LYS A 150 -1.61 -14.26 -18.14
C LYS A 150 -2.31 -13.06 -17.52
N SER A 151 -3.48 -13.30 -16.91
CA SER A 151 -4.21 -12.30 -16.14
C SER A 151 -3.71 -12.27 -14.69
N TYR A 152 -3.48 -11.06 -14.18
CA TYR A 152 -2.98 -10.77 -12.86
C TYR A 152 -3.94 -9.86 -12.09
N ARG A 153 -3.92 -10.01 -10.77
CA ARG A 153 -4.57 -9.10 -9.82
C ARG A 153 -3.47 -8.44 -9.02
N PHE A 154 -3.21 -7.16 -9.26
CA PHE A 154 -2.11 -6.46 -8.62
C PHE A 154 -2.57 -5.65 -7.43
N LEU A 155 -1.84 -5.75 -6.32
CA LEU A 155 -1.91 -4.83 -5.19
C LEU A 155 -0.60 -4.04 -5.16
N ILE A 156 -0.70 -2.73 -5.37
CA ILE A 156 0.45 -1.82 -5.39
C ILE A 156 0.47 -1.09 -4.06
N HIS A 157 1.60 -1.13 -3.36
CA HIS A 157 1.79 -0.45 -2.08
C HIS A 157 2.37 0.94 -2.31
N LEU A 158 1.74 1.93 -1.69
CA LEU A 158 1.99 3.34 -1.98
C LEU A 158 2.42 4.09 -0.73
N LYS A 159 3.33 5.04 -0.92
CA LYS A 159 3.65 6.08 0.07
C LYS A 159 3.52 7.44 -0.58
N VAL A 160 2.73 8.32 0.02
CA VAL A 160 2.50 9.67 -0.50
C VAL A 160 3.78 10.50 -0.40
N VAL A 161 4.16 11.14 -1.51
CA VAL A 161 5.34 12.01 -1.62
C VAL A 161 5.00 13.44 -2.01
N ASN A 162 3.85 13.66 -2.66
CA ASN A 162 3.33 14.99 -2.97
C ASN A 162 1.80 15.00 -2.99
N VAL A 163 1.21 16.14 -2.61
CA VAL A 163 -0.25 16.36 -2.64
C VAL A 163 -0.52 17.75 -3.18
N GLU A 164 -1.33 17.82 -4.22
CA GLU A 164 -1.84 19.07 -4.78
C GLU A 164 -3.36 19.12 -4.62
N GLU A 165 -3.86 20.29 -4.21
CA GLU A 165 -5.29 20.53 -4.04
C GLU A 165 -5.83 21.51 -5.07
N MET A 166 -6.91 21.13 -5.74
CA MET A 166 -7.73 22.03 -6.55
C MET A 166 -9.05 22.27 -5.82
N LYS A 167 -9.14 23.43 -5.15
CA LYS A 167 -10.38 23.87 -4.49
C LYS A 167 -11.43 24.21 -5.54
N TYR A 168 -12.68 23.90 -5.24
CA TYR A 168 -13.80 24.26 -6.10
C TYR A 168 -13.96 25.78 -6.20
N THR A 169 -13.95 26.29 -7.42
CA THR A 169 -14.50 27.59 -7.78
C THR A 169 -15.38 27.41 -9.01
N ASP A 170 -16.43 28.23 -9.13
CA ASP A 170 -17.31 28.17 -10.32
C ASP A 170 -16.52 28.51 -11.60
N GLU A 171 -15.52 29.38 -11.50
CA GLU A 171 -14.59 29.70 -12.60
C GLU A 171 -13.79 28.48 -13.06
N ALA A 172 -13.10 27.78 -12.14
CA ALA A 172 -12.29 26.61 -12.48
C ALA A 172 -13.14 25.44 -12.98
N PHE A 173 -14.35 25.27 -12.41
CA PHE A 173 -15.30 24.26 -12.87
C PHE A 173 -15.79 24.55 -14.29
N ASN A 174 -16.22 25.79 -14.57
CA ASN A 174 -16.69 26.18 -15.89
C ASN A 174 -15.57 26.19 -16.94
N ALA A 175 -14.34 26.49 -16.54
CA ALA A 175 -13.15 26.36 -17.38
C ALA A 175 -12.73 24.88 -17.62
N GLY A 176 -13.39 23.91 -16.97
CA GLY A 176 -13.12 22.49 -17.16
C GLY A 176 -11.76 22.03 -16.62
N LEU A 177 -11.23 22.70 -15.59
CA LEU A 177 -9.90 22.43 -15.03
C LEU A 177 -9.86 21.17 -14.14
N PHE A 178 -11.00 20.76 -13.60
CA PHE A 178 -11.13 19.52 -12.86
C PHE A 178 -10.97 18.30 -13.77
N ASN A 179 -10.58 17.18 -13.19
CA ASN A 179 -10.44 15.91 -13.91
C ASN A 179 -11.76 15.54 -14.62
N ALA A 180 -11.67 14.83 -15.74
CA ALA A 180 -12.84 14.50 -16.56
C ALA A 180 -13.94 13.70 -15.81
N TYR A 181 -13.58 13.02 -14.72
CA TYR A 181 -14.47 12.22 -13.86
C TYR A 181 -14.76 12.88 -12.51
N TYR A 182 -14.49 14.19 -12.38
CA TYR A 182 -14.71 14.91 -11.14
C TYR A 182 -16.18 14.88 -10.73
N SER A 183 -16.45 14.36 -9.53
CA SER A 183 -17.81 14.15 -9.00
C SER A 183 -18.19 15.13 -7.90
N GLY A 184 -17.30 16.06 -7.56
CA GLY A 184 -17.43 16.93 -6.39
C GLY A 184 -18.30 18.18 -6.58
N ALA A 185 -18.77 18.44 -7.81
CA ALA A 185 -19.40 19.72 -8.17
C ALA A 185 -20.63 20.06 -7.31
N ALA A 186 -21.52 19.09 -7.10
CA ALA A 186 -22.74 19.28 -6.31
C ALA A 186 -22.45 19.71 -4.87
N GLY A 187 -21.35 19.20 -4.29
CA GLY A 187 -20.91 19.54 -2.94
C GLY A 187 -19.80 20.58 -2.88
N LYS A 188 -19.45 21.22 -4.00
CA LYS A 188 -18.31 22.15 -4.16
C LYS A 188 -17.03 21.63 -3.51
N LYS A 189 -16.72 20.36 -3.78
CA LYS A 189 -15.66 19.61 -3.09
C LYS A 189 -14.29 19.79 -3.74
N THR A 190 -13.23 19.77 -2.93
CA THR A 190 -11.85 19.77 -3.44
C THR A 190 -11.56 18.52 -4.27
N GLN A 191 -10.72 18.67 -5.30
CA GLN A 191 -10.03 17.55 -5.95
C GLN A 191 -8.59 17.50 -5.46
N TYR A 192 -8.08 16.30 -5.24
CA TYR A 192 -6.70 16.03 -4.83
C TYR A 192 -5.98 15.32 -5.98
N THR A 193 -4.78 15.78 -6.29
CA THR A 193 -3.79 15.03 -7.08
C THR A 193 -2.72 14.57 -6.11
N ILE A 194 -2.65 13.26 -5.88
CA ILE A 194 -1.76 12.65 -4.88
C ILE A 194 -0.72 11.83 -5.63
N THR A 195 0.54 12.24 -5.51
CA THR A 195 1.68 11.48 -6.06
C THR A 195 2.23 10.57 -4.97
N CYS A 196 2.34 9.30 -5.32
CA CYS A 196 2.86 8.26 -4.44
C CYS A 196 4.11 7.63 -5.04
N GLU A 197 5.10 7.37 -4.20
CA GLU A 197 6.16 6.40 -4.46
C GLU A 197 5.56 4.98 -4.40
N VAL A 198 5.91 4.14 -5.37
CA VAL A 198 5.55 2.72 -5.38
C VAL A 198 6.58 1.95 -4.57
N LEU A 199 6.15 1.43 -3.42
CA LEU A 199 7.01 0.65 -2.54
C LEU A 199 7.16 -0.80 -3.01
N ALA A 200 6.11 -1.33 -3.62
CA ALA A 200 6.00 -2.75 -3.95
C ALA A 200 4.81 -3.02 -4.88
N ILE A 201 4.90 -4.10 -5.65
CA ILE A 201 3.78 -4.68 -6.41
C ILE A 201 3.65 -6.15 -6.00
N GLU A 202 2.47 -6.54 -5.56
CA GLU A 202 2.12 -7.93 -5.29
C GLU A 202 1.17 -8.47 -6.37
N ASP A 203 1.43 -9.69 -6.84
CA ASP A 203 0.39 -10.51 -7.46
C ASP A 203 -0.43 -11.19 -6.35
N VAL A 204 -1.65 -10.71 -6.14
CA VAL A 204 -2.63 -11.29 -5.19
C VAL A 204 -3.57 -12.29 -5.89
N GLY A 205 -3.17 -12.72 -7.09
CA GLY A 205 -3.96 -13.49 -8.04
C GLY A 205 -3.72 -14.99 -8.04
N ASN A 206 -2.59 -15.48 -7.51
CA ASN A 206 -2.30 -16.90 -7.43
C ASN A 206 -3.15 -17.59 -6.36
N SER A 207 -4.42 -17.85 -6.64
CA SER A 207 -5.07 -19.02 -6.05
C SER A 207 -4.34 -20.24 -6.61
N VAL A 208 -3.36 -20.73 -5.84
CA VAL A 208 -2.67 -21.99 -6.09
C VAL A 208 -3.70 -23.05 -6.40
N LYS A 209 -3.38 -23.85 -7.43
CA LYS A 209 -3.90 -25.18 -7.64
C LYS A 209 -4.10 -25.86 -6.27
N LEU A 210 -5.32 -25.88 -5.75
CA LEU A 210 -5.72 -26.84 -4.72
C LEU A 210 -5.79 -28.21 -5.41
N GLY A 211 -4.62 -28.70 -5.83
CA GLY A 211 -4.36 -30.10 -6.13
C GLY A 211 -4.27 -30.86 -4.82
N MET A 212 -5.33 -30.81 -4.01
CA MET A 212 -5.64 -31.92 -3.13
C MET A 212 -6.29 -32.99 -4.01
N GLN A 213 -5.45 -33.81 -4.66
CA GLN A 213 -5.85 -35.20 -4.84
C GLN A 213 -6.07 -35.74 -3.42
N MET A 214 -7.33 -35.90 -3.03
CA MET A 214 -7.64 -36.68 -1.84
C MET A 214 -7.21 -38.13 -2.10
N PRO A 215 -6.58 -38.82 -1.13
CA PRO A 215 -6.40 -40.27 -1.20
C PRO A 215 -7.75 -40.99 -1.22
#